data_AF-A0A3M0W679-F1
#
_entry.id   AF-A0A3M0W679-F1
#
_cell.length_a   1.000
_cell.length_b   1.000
_cell.length_c   1.000
_cell.angle_alpha   90.00
_cell.angle_beta   90.00
_cell.angle_gamma   90.00
#
_symmetry.space_group_name_H-M   'P 1'
#
loop_
_entity.id
_entity.type
_entity.pdbx_description
1 polymer ?
#
loop_
_entity_poly.entity_id
_entity_poly.type
_entity_poly.pdbx_seq_one_letter_code
_entity_poly.pdbx_strand_id
1 'polypeptide(L)'
;MKYTLAASYLLALVAAETHQVTVGPGLSYSPDSLTAAEGDVVEFTFGEGHDVVSGSFDAPCQYDGSIYSGDPSDGEVFSVTINSTDPIWIYCSIPRHCQAGMALVINPP
;
A
#
# COMPACT_ATOMS: atom_id res chain seq x y z
N MET A 1 -25.26 -45.09 -22.62
CA MET A 1 -24.11 -44.16 -22.63
C MET A 1 -24.48 -42.92 -21.84
N LYS A 2 -23.84 -42.69 -20.70
CA LYS A 2 -23.90 -41.43 -19.95
C LYS A 2 -22.45 -41.10 -19.59
N TYR A 3 -21.87 -40.11 -20.27
CA TYR A 3 -20.52 -39.63 -19.98
C TYR A 3 -20.64 -38.47 -19.01
N THR A 4 -20.23 -38.69 -17.76
CA THR A 4 -20.08 -37.63 -16.77
C THR A 4 -18.73 -36.97 -17.02
N LEU A 5 -18.72 -35.71 -17.47
CA LEU A 5 -17.52 -34.89 -17.54
C LEU A 5 -17.10 -34.54 -16.10
N ALA A 6 -15.97 -35.08 -15.65
CA ALA A 6 -15.34 -34.62 -14.42
C ALA A 6 -14.59 -33.31 -14.72
N ALA A 7 -15.04 -32.20 -14.17
CA ALA A 7 -14.31 -30.94 -14.20
C ALA A 7 -13.16 -31.02 -13.18
N SER A 8 -11.92 -31.10 -13.65
CA SER A 8 -10.72 -30.96 -12.82
C SER A 8 -10.55 -29.49 -12.43
N TYR A 9 -10.75 -29.16 -11.16
CA TYR A 9 -10.40 -27.84 -10.61
C TYR A 9 -8.88 -27.80 -10.38
N LEU A 10 -8.18 -26.96 -11.16
CA LEU A 10 -6.83 -26.52 -10.84
C LEU A 10 -6.94 -25.48 -9.72
N LEU A 11 -6.48 -25.82 -8.52
CA LEU A 11 -6.24 -24.84 -7.47
C LEU A 11 -4.98 -24.05 -7.86
N ALA A 12 -5.16 -22.81 -8.32
CA ALA A 12 -4.04 -21.89 -8.47
C ALA A 12 -3.57 -21.46 -7.07
N LEU A 13 -2.35 -21.83 -6.70
CA LEU A 13 -1.67 -21.27 -5.54
C LEU A 13 -1.23 -19.85 -5.92
N VAL A 14 -1.96 -18.84 -5.45
CA VAL A 14 -1.49 -17.45 -5.52
C VAL A 14 -0.45 -17.28 -4.42
N ALA A 15 0.79 -17.02 -4.82
CA ALA A 15 1.83 -16.62 -3.87
C ALA A 15 1.63 -15.14 -3.54
N ALA A 16 1.78 -14.78 -2.27
CA ALA A 16 1.80 -13.37 -1.85
C ALA A 16 2.97 -12.65 -2.53
N GLU A 17 2.68 -11.56 -3.23
CA GLU A 17 3.66 -10.69 -3.86
C GLU A 17 4.12 -9.59 -2.90
N THR A 18 5.37 -9.17 -3.02
CA THR A 18 5.89 -7.99 -2.32
C THR A 18 6.01 -6.83 -3.30
N HIS A 19 5.29 -5.74 -3.03
CA HIS A 19 5.32 -4.49 -3.79
C HIS A 19 6.27 -3.50 -3.11
N GLN A 20 7.28 -3.02 -3.82
CA GLN A 20 8.21 -2.02 -3.27
C GLN A 20 7.70 -0.60 -3.54
N VAL A 21 7.71 0.24 -2.51
CA VAL A 21 7.48 1.68 -2.58
C VAL A 21 8.69 2.40 -1.98
N THR A 22 9.31 3.28 -2.74
CA THR A 22 10.30 4.21 -2.21
C THR A 22 9.61 5.44 -1.65
N VAL A 23 9.94 5.83 -0.42
CA VAL A 23 9.44 7.05 0.23
C VAL A 23 10.52 8.11 0.14
N GLY A 24 10.27 9.17 -0.63
CA GLY A 24 11.29 10.10 -1.09
C GLY A 24 12.20 9.52 -2.20
N PRO A 25 13.31 10.20 -2.55
CA PRO A 25 13.65 11.56 -2.11
C PRO A 25 12.62 12.59 -2.62
N GLY A 26 12.52 13.72 -1.92
CA GLY A 26 11.50 14.73 -2.22
C GLY A 26 10.11 14.31 -1.73
N LEU A 27 9.08 15.07 -2.12
CA LEU A 27 7.72 14.87 -1.63
C LEU A 27 6.97 13.78 -2.43
N SER A 28 7.46 12.55 -2.41
CA SER A 28 6.91 11.47 -3.24
C SER A 28 6.87 10.10 -2.56
N TYR A 29 5.90 9.30 -2.98
CA TYR A 29 5.95 7.84 -2.94
C TYR A 29 6.18 7.35 -4.37
N SER A 30 7.02 6.33 -4.57
CA SER A 30 7.31 5.78 -5.91
C SER A 30 7.23 4.26 -5.92
N PRO A 31 6.25 3.66 -6.62
CA PRO A 31 5.14 4.32 -7.31
C PRO A 31 4.20 5.04 -6.32
N ASP A 32 3.38 5.98 -6.81
CA ASP A 32 2.32 6.67 -6.04
C ASP A 32 0.94 6.01 -6.22
N SER A 33 0.85 5.00 -7.09
CA SER A 33 -0.34 4.18 -7.27
C SER A 33 0.08 2.75 -7.58
N LEU A 34 -0.56 1.77 -6.93
CA LEU A 34 -0.34 0.35 -7.22
C LEU A 34 -1.61 -0.48 -7.00
N THR A 35 -1.63 -1.68 -7.57
CA THR A 35 -2.67 -2.70 -7.32
C THR A 35 -2.01 -3.89 -6.62
N ALA A 36 -2.61 -4.35 -5.53
CA ALA A 36 -2.13 -5.45 -4.71
C ALA A 36 -3.29 -6.38 -4.33
N ALA A 37 -3.05 -7.69 -4.38
CA ALA A 37 -4.02 -8.70 -3.99
C ALA A 37 -4.09 -8.86 -2.47
N GLU A 38 -5.20 -9.42 -1.96
CA GLU A 38 -5.26 -9.86 -0.57
C GLU A 38 -4.16 -10.90 -0.29
N GLY A 39 -3.39 -10.67 0.77
CA GLY A 39 -2.23 -11.46 1.15
C GLY A 39 -0.88 -10.87 0.71
N ASP A 40 -0.87 -9.94 -0.25
CA ASP A 40 0.35 -9.24 -0.66
C ASP A 40 0.91 -8.36 0.46
N VAL A 41 2.18 -7.98 0.32
CA VAL A 41 2.85 -7.04 1.22
C VAL A 41 3.30 -5.82 0.42
N VAL A 42 3.08 -4.63 0.96
CA VAL A 42 3.68 -3.39 0.44
C VAL A 42 4.81 -2.98 1.38
N GLU A 43 6.04 -2.93 0.87
CA GLU A 43 7.23 -2.50 1.61
C GLU A 43 7.61 -1.07 1.23
N PHE A 44 7.66 -0.21 2.24
CA PHE A 44 8.05 1.18 2.12
C PHE A 44 9.50 1.33 2.56
N THR A 45 10.40 1.67 1.64
CA THR A 45 11.81 1.98 1.94
C THR A 45 11.98 3.49 2.07
N PHE A 46 12.44 3.97 3.21
CA PHE A 46 12.43 5.40 3.54
C PHE A 46 13.70 6.14 3.16
N GLY A 47 13.53 7.34 2.64
CA GLY A 47 14.45 8.46 2.86
C GLY A 47 14.07 9.22 4.14
N GLU A 48 15.03 9.94 4.72
CA GLU A 48 14.82 10.74 5.94
C GLU A 48 13.70 11.79 5.79
N GLY A 49 12.92 12.03 6.85
CA GLY A 49 11.94 13.11 6.92
C GLY A 49 10.60 12.78 6.25
N HIS A 50 10.25 11.51 6.18
CA HIS A 50 8.99 11.03 5.62
C HIS A 50 8.41 9.87 6.45
N ASP A 51 7.11 9.67 6.33
CA ASP A 51 6.37 8.61 7.00
C ASP A 51 5.27 8.05 6.09
N VAL A 52 4.58 7.02 6.56
CA VAL A 52 3.43 6.38 5.93
C VAL A 52 2.29 6.42 6.93
N VAL A 53 1.24 7.16 6.61
CA VAL A 53 0.01 7.25 7.39
C VAL A 53 -1.18 6.97 6.49
N SER A 54 -2.11 6.12 6.92
CA SER A 54 -3.38 5.95 6.22
C SER A 54 -4.39 7.04 6.57
N GLY A 55 -5.18 7.42 5.58
CA GLY A 55 -6.30 8.34 5.73
C GLY A 55 -7.49 7.91 4.89
N SER A 56 -8.34 8.86 4.56
CA SER A 56 -9.49 8.63 3.66
C SER A 56 -9.48 9.63 2.51
N PHE A 57 -10.12 9.25 1.40
CA PHE A 57 -10.29 10.14 0.26
C PHE A 57 -11.08 11.41 0.62
N ASP A 58 -12.15 11.25 1.41
CA ASP A 58 -13.05 12.35 1.76
C ASP A 58 -12.50 13.28 2.85
N ALA A 59 -11.56 12.79 3.65
CA ALA A 59 -10.83 13.57 4.65
C ALA A 59 -9.32 13.39 4.47
N PRO A 60 -8.72 14.01 3.43
CA PRO A 60 -7.31 13.88 3.15
C PRO A 60 -6.46 14.50 4.28
N CYS A 61 -5.24 14.00 4.45
CA CYS A 61 -4.31 14.43 5.49
C CYS A 61 -4.85 14.31 6.92
N GLN A 62 -5.78 13.38 7.16
CA GLN A 62 -6.29 13.04 8.49
C GLN A 62 -6.06 11.55 8.73
N TYR A 63 -5.46 11.22 9.86
CA TYR A 63 -5.16 9.84 10.21
C TYR A 63 -6.45 9.10 10.51
N ASP A 64 -6.66 7.96 9.86
CA ASP A 64 -7.84 7.11 10.04
C ASP A 64 -7.73 6.17 11.25
N GLY A 65 -6.54 6.04 11.86
CA GLY A 65 -6.27 5.15 12.98
C GLY A 65 -5.71 3.78 12.60
N SER A 66 -5.48 3.51 11.31
CA SER A 66 -5.14 2.16 10.81
C SER A 66 -3.64 1.92 10.65
N ILE A 67 -2.96 2.70 9.81
CA ILE A 67 -1.55 2.53 9.44
C ILE A 67 -0.77 3.76 9.85
N TYR A 68 0.29 3.57 10.64
CA TYR A 68 1.26 4.62 10.97
C TYR A 68 2.66 4.00 11.13
N SER A 69 3.60 4.43 10.30
CA SER A 69 5.00 3.95 10.35
C SER A 69 5.84 4.58 11.46
N GLY A 70 5.41 5.68 12.08
CA GLY A 70 6.24 6.44 13.00
C GLY A 70 7.17 7.43 12.29
N ASP A 71 8.38 7.59 12.82
CA ASP A 71 9.44 8.46 12.30
C ASP A 71 10.64 7.61 11.84
N PRO A 72 10.54 6.95 10.67
CA PRO A 72 11.55 6.01 10.20
C PRO A 72 12.85 6.71 9.80
N SER A 73 13.98 6.03 10.04
CA SER A 73 15.29 6.50 9.60
C SER A 73 15.52 6.25 8.10
N ASP A 74 16.50 6.94 7.51
CA ASP A 74 16.94 6.65 6.13
C ASP A 74 17.35 5.18 5.98
N GLY A 75 16.80 4.51 4.97
CA GLY A 75 16.99 3.09 4.67
C GLY A 75 16.14 2.13 5.52
N GLU A 76 15.35 2.61 6.47
CA GLU A 76 14.40 1.77 7.20
C GLU A 76 13.29 1.26 6.27
N VAL A 77 12.73 0.09 6.60
CA VAL A 77 11.64 -0.54 5.85
C VAL A 77 10.43 -0.75 6.75
N PHE A 78 9.27 -0.29 6.30
CA PHE A 78 7.98 -0.56 6.93
C PHE A 78 7.11 -1.40 5.99
N SER A 79 6.47 -2.44 6.51
CA SER A 79 5.69 -3.39 5.71
C SER A 79 4.20 -3.34 6.09
N VAL A 80 3.33 -3.29 5.09
CA VAL A 80 1.87 -3.37 5.24
C VAL A 80 1.36 -4.61 4.52
N THR A 81 0.72 -5.52 5.26
CA THR A 81 0.00 -6.65 4.65
C THR A 81 -1.37 -6.20 4.16
N ILE A 82 -1.68 -6.53 2.91
CA ILE A 82 -2.95 -6.22 2.26
C ILE A 82 -4.00 -7.23 2.68
N ASN A 83 -5.00 -6.79 3.45
CA ASN A 83 -6.05 -7.66 3.98
C ASN A 83 -7.36 -7.63 3.17
N SER A 84 -7.45 -6.75 2.17
CA SER A 84 -8.59 -6.66 1.25
C SER A 84 -8.19 -5.88 0.00
N THR A 85 -9.01 -5.96 -1.06
CA THR A 85 -8.81 -5.16 -2.28
C THR A 85 -9.48 -3.78 -2.22
N ASP A 86 -9.97 -3.36 -1.05
CA ASP A 86 -10.54 -2.02 -0.88
C ASP A 86 -9.43 -0.94 -1.03
N PRO A 87 -9.76 0.28 -1.52
CA PRO A 87 -8.77 1.34 -1.66
C PRO A 87 -8.16 1.76 -0.32
N ILE A 88 -6.82 1.86 -0.27
CA ILE A 88 -6.08 2.38 0.86
C ILE A 88 -5.41 3.68 0.43
N TRP A 89 -5.74 4.77 1.11
CA TRP A 89 -5.16 6.09 0.88
C TRP A 89 -4.06 6.35 1.89
N ILE A 90 -2.84 6.57 1.41
CA ILE A 90 -1.67 6.87 2.21
C ILE A 90 -1.26 8.32 1.98
N TYR A 91 -0.78 8.97 3.04
CA TYR A 91 -0.18 10.30 2.97
C TYR A 91 1.00 10.43 3.94
N CYS A 92 1.82 11.45 3.72
CA CYS A 92 2.91 11.81 4.62
C CYS A 92 2.42 12.85 5.63
N SER A 93 2.50 12.54 6.94
CA SER A 93 2.00 13.40 8.01
C SER A 93 2.95 14.52 8.42
N ILE A 94 4.18 14.48 7.92
CA ILE A 94 5.15 15.58 8.09
C ILE A 94 4.52 16.90 7.63
N PRO A 95 4.65 17.99 8.40
CA PRO A 95 3.92 19.23 8.14
C PRO A 95 4.07 19.72 6.70
N ARG A 96 2.93 19.94 6.04
CA ARG A 96 2.80 20.40 4.65
C ARG A 96 3.14 19.38 3.55
N HIS A 97 3.64 18.18 3.86
CA HIS A 97 3.97 17.19 2.84
C HIS A 97 2.70 16.68 2.14
N CYS A 98 1.69 16.26 2.90
CA CYS A 98 0.40 15.87 2.33
C CYS A 98 -0.29 17.00 1.56
N GLN A 99 -0.32 18.23 2.11
CA GLN A 99 -0.94 19.37 1.43
C GLN A 99 -0.20 19.79 0.15
N ALA A 100 1.07 19.41 0.02
CA ALA A 100 1.87 19.58 -1.19
C ALA A 100 1.70 18.42 -2.19
N GLY A 101 0.87 17.43 -1.89
CA GLY A 101 0.54 16.31 -2.78
C GLY A 101 1.28 15.01 -2.51
N MET A 102 2.00 14.88 -1.40
CA MET A 102 2.67 13.63 -1.04
C MET A 102 1.65 12.60 -0.54
N ALA A 103 1.11 11.83 -1.47
CA ALA A 103 0.09 10.81 -1.26
C ALA A 103 0.33 9.59 -2.15
N LEU A 104 -0.20 8.44 -1.73
CA LEU A 104 -0.22 7.19 -2.48
C LEU A 104 -1.59 6.54 -2.38
N VAL A 105 -2.03 5.87 -3.43
CA VAL A 105 -3.20 4.99 -3.42
C VAL A 105 -2.83 3.54 -3.72
N ILE A 106 -3.22 2.63 -2.83
CA ILE A 106 -3.20 1.19 -3.09
C ILE A 106 -4.62 0.78 -3.47
N ASN A 107 -4.77 0.02 -4.56
CA ASN A 107 -6.05 -0.42 -5.09
C ASN A 107 -7.02 0.74 -5.37
N PRO A 108 -6.67 1.68 -6.28
CA PRO A 108 -7.60 2.74 -6.67
C PRO A 108 -8.92 2.18 -7.24
N PRO A 109 -10.05 2.91 -7.11
CA PRO A 109 -11.38 2.47 -7.54
C PRO A 109 -11.55 2.35 -9.06
#